data_AF-A0A7J7EX73-F1
#
_entry.id   AF-A0A7J7EX73-F1
#
_cell.length_a   1.000
_cell.length_b   1.000
_cell.length_c   1.000
_cell.angle_alpha   90.00
_cell.angle_beta   90.00
_cell.angle_gamma   90.00
#
_symmetry.space_group_name_H-M   'P 1'
#
loop_
_entity.id
_entity.type
_entity.pdbx_description
1 polymer ?
#
loop_
_entity_poly.entity_id
_entity_poly.type
_entity_poly.pdbx_seq_one_letter_code
_entity_poly.pdbx_strand_id
1 'polypeptide(L)'
;MKLLTHNLLSSHVRGVGPRGFPLRLQATEVRINPVEFNPDFVARMIPKVEWAALLEAADTVDVLEGTLQCPESGRLFPISRGIPNMLLSDEETET
;
A
#
# COMPACT_ATOMS: atom_id res chain seq x y z
N MET A 1 1.32 7.27 -5.96
CA MET A 1 1.83 6.64 -4.73
C MET A 1 2.86 5.61 -5.13
N LYS A 2 4.11 5.75 -4.66
CA LYS A 2 5.18 4.81 -4.92
C LYS A 2 4.85 3.42 -4.30
N LEU A 3 5.23 2.35 -4.98
CA LEU A 3 5.04 0.96 -4.51
C LEU A 3 5.72 0.67 -3.18
N LEU A 4 6.84 1.33 -2.89
CA LEU A 4 7.50 1.21 -1.59
C LEU A 4 6.61 1.69 -0.43
N THR A 5 5.74 2.67 -0.67
CA THR A 5 4.77 3.13 0.33
C THR A 5 3.70 2.07 0.58
N HIS A 6 3.18 1.44 -0.46
CA HIS A 6 2.25 0.30 -0.33
C HIS A 6 2.83 -0.83 0.52
N ASN A 7 4.12 -1.13 0.32
CA ASN A 7 4.83 -2.20 1.03
C ASN A 7 4.96 -1.97 2.55
N LEU A 8 4.64 -0.76 3.04
CA LEU A 8 4.68 -0.39 4.45
C LEU A 8 3.29 -0.22 5.08
N LEU A 9 2.21 -0.37 4.29
CA LEU A 9 0.84 -0.14 4.75
C LEU A 9 0.13 -1.44 5.09
N SER A 10 -0.44 -1.50 6.30
CA SER A 10 -1.24 -2.62 6.79
C SER A 10 -2.58 -2.11 7.33
N SER A 11 -3.65 -2.88 7.11
CA SER A 11 -4.95 -2.60 7.70
C SER A 11 -4.94 -2.92 9.19
N HIS A 12 -5.49 -2.00 10.00
CA HIS A 12 -5.71 -2.16 11.43
C HIS A 12 -7.19 -2.02 11.80
N VAL A 13 -8.09 -2.35 10.87
CA VAL A 13 -9.52 -2.47 11.18
C VAL A 13 -9.69 -3.46 12.32
N ARG A 14 -10.55 -3.13 13.28
CA ARG A 14 -10.85 -3.94 14.46
C ARG A 14 -11.03 -5.42 14.10
N GLY A 15 -10.31 -6.29 14.82
CA GLY A 15 -10.39 -7.75 14.67
C GLY A 15 -9.56 -8.36 13.54
N VAL A 16 -8.88 -7.55 12.72
CA VAL A 16 -8.01 -8.03 11.63
C VAL A 16 -6.68 -8.60 12.16
N GLY A 17 -6.14 -8.04 13.23
CA GLY A 17 -4.84 -8.46 13.80
C GLY A 17 -3.72 -8.45 12.76
N PRO A 18 -2.82 -9.47 12.72
CA PRO A 18 -1.71 -9.49 11.76
C PRO A 18 -2.13 -9.82 10.32
N ARG A 19 -3.40 -10.15 10.07
CA ARG A 19 -3.92 -10.56 8.75
C ARG A 19 -4.26 -9.37 7.84
N GLY A 20 -3.93 -8.15 8.26
CA GLY A 20 -4.22 -6.91 7.52
C GLY A 20 -3.25 -6.57 6.39
N PHE A 21 -2.27 -7.44 6.14
CA PHE A 21 -1.22 -7.27 5.15
C PHE A 21 -1.05 -8.54 4.30
N PRO A 22 -0.75 -8.43 2.99
CA PRO A 22 -0.66 -7.18 2.21
C PRO A 22 -2.03 -6.63 1.82
N LEU A 23 -2.10 -5.31 1.61
CA LEU A 23 -3.29 -4.68 1.05
C LEU A 23 -3.38 -4.96 -0.46
N ARG A 24 -4.54 -5.40 -0.96
CA ARG A 24 -4.71 -5.60 -2.41
C ARG A 24 -4.85 -4.24 -3.09
N LEU A 25 -3.93 -3.94 -4.01
CA LEU A 25 -3.91 -2.67 -4.73
C LEU A 25 -4.72 -2.78 -6.02
N GLN A 26 -5.68 -1.88 -6.19
CA GLN A 26 -6.44 -1.71 -7.43
C GLN A 26 -6.24 -0.28 -7.93
N ALA A 27 -5.34 -0.13 -8.91
CA ALA A 27 -5.05 1.16 -9.52
C ALA A 27 -6.03 1.47 -10.66
N THR A 28 -6.56 2.69 -10.69
CA THR A 28 -7.36 3.21 -11.82
C THR A 28 -6.57 4.18 -12.68
N GLU A 29 -5.60 4.91 -12.10
CA GLU A 29 -4.66 5.76 -12.84
C GLU A 29 -3.22 5.50 -12.34
N VAL A 30 -2.31 5.30 -13.29
CA VAL A 30 -0.90 4.94 -13.08
C VAL A 30 -0.04 5.93 -13.86
N ARG A 31 1.06 6.44 -13.29
CA ARG A 31 2.00 7.33 -14.00
C ARG A 31 3.43 6.84 -13.85
N ILE A 32 4.24 7.02 -14.89
CA ILE A 32 5.68 6.76 -14.79
C ILE A 32 6.37 8.06 -14.41
N ASN A 33 6.93 8.10 -13.20
CA ASN A 33 7.71 9.24 -12.74
C ASN A 33 9.19 8.85 -12.61
N PRO A 34 10.05 9.27 -13.55
CA PRO A 34 11.47 8.94 -13.49
C PRO A 34 12.12 9.59 -12.27
N VAL A 35 12.94 8.81 -11.57
CA VAL A 35 13.72 9.25 -10.41
C VAL A 35 15.18 8.90 -10.62
N GLU A 36 16.09 9.75 -10.16
CA GLU A 36 17.52 9.48 -10.20
C GLU A 36 17.85 8.22 -9.41
N PHE A 37 18.65 7.34 -9.99
CA PHE A 37 19.03 6.09 -9.36
C PHE A 37 20.02 6.34 -8.22
N ASN A 38 19.64 5.89 -7.01
CA ASN A 38 20.50 5.94 -5.83
C ASN A 38 20.77 4.51 -5.33
N PRO A 39 21.97 3.94 -5.59
CA PRO A 39 22.28 2.55 -5.25
C PRO A 39 22.30 2.30 -3.74
N ASP A 40 22.80 3.25 -2.94
CA ASP A 40 22.87 3.13 -1.48
C ASP A 40 21.47 3.07 -0.86
N PHE A 41 20.54 3.88 -1.39
CA PHE A 41 19.14 3.85 -0.95
C PHE A 41 18.50 2.51 -1.28
N VAL A 42 18.65 2.03 -2.52
CA VAL A 42 18.06 0.75 -2.96
C VAL A 42 18.62 -0.41 -2.13
N ALA A 43 19.95 -0.48 -1.94
CA ALA A 43 20.59 -1.53 -1.15
C ALA A 43 20.09 -1.58 0.31
N ARG A 44 19.84 -0.41 0.92
CA ARG A 44 19.28 -0.32 2.29
C ARG A 44 17.80 -0.67 2.38
N MET A 45 17.05 -0.53 1.28
CA MET A 45 15.63 -0.89 1.25
C MET A 45 15.39 -2.37 0.96
N ILE A 46 16.22 -3.02 0.14
CA ILE A 46 16.15 -4.47 -0.17
C ILE A 46 15.84 -5.37 1.04
N PRO A 47 16.54 -5.26 2.20
CA PRO A 47 16.27 -6.14 3.34
C PRO A 47 14.99 -5.82 4.11
N LYS A 48 14.36 -4.66 3.84
CA LYS A 48 13.14 -4.20 4.51
C LYS A 48 11.88 -4.42 3.68
N VAL A 49 12.05 -4.78 2.40
CA VAL A 49 10.95 -4.99 1.48
C VAL A 49 10.31 -6.35 1.75
N GLU A 50 9.00 -6.36 1.85
CA GLU A 50 8.23 -7.59 1.76
C GLU A 50 8.02 -7.98 0.30
N TRP A 51 8.75 -9.01 -0.13
CA TRP A 51 8.86 -9.38 -1.55
C TRP A 51 7.55 -9.91 -2.12
N ALA A 52 6.77 -10.65 -1.33
CA ALA A 52 5.47 -11.17 -1.78
C ALA A 52 4.50 -10.01 -2.12
N ALA A 53 4.40 -9.04 -1.23
CA ALA A 53 3.55 -7.86 -1.42
C ALA A 53 4.03 -6.98 -2.60
N LEU A 54 5.34 -6.87 -2.80
CA LEU A 54 5.91 -6.14 -3.94
C LEU A 54 5.58 -6.83 -5.27
N LEU A 55 5.70 -8.17 -5.33
CA LEU A 55 5.36 -8.94 -6.53
C LEU A 55 3.88 -8.81 -6.89
N GLU A 56 2.98 -8.86 -5.91
CA GLU A 56 1.54 -8.65 -6.13
C GLU A 56 1.22 -7.26 -6.67
N ALA A 57 1.96 -6.24 -6.26
CA ALA A 57 1.74 -4.85 -6.66
C ALA A 57 2.60 -4.41 -7.87
N ALA A 58 3.50 -5.27 -8.38
CA ALA A 58 4.54 -4.89 -9.34
C ALA A 58 3.99 -4.28 -10.63
N ASP A 59 2.81 -4.71 -11.08
CA ASP A 59 2.16 -4.21 -12.29
C ASP A 59 1.61 -2.77 -12.14
N THR A 60 1.58 -2.22 -10.92
CA THR A 60 0.96 -0.92 -10.60
C THR A 60 1.97 0.14 -10.16
N VAL A 61 2.72 0.68 -11.12
CA VAL A 61 3.81 1.65 -10.85
C VAL A 61 3.28 3.08 -10.63
N ASP A 62 3.44 3.62 -9.42
CA ASP A 62 3.07 4.99 -9.04
C ASP A 62 1.59 5.37 -9.33
N VAL A 63 0.73 4.91 -8.43
CA VAL A 63 -0.74 4.99 -8.53
C VAL A 63 -1.26 6.38 -8.13
N LEU A 64 -2.01 7.06 -8.98
CA LEU A 64 -2.64 8.34 -8.64
C LEU A 64 -4.04 8.18 -8.07
N GLU A 65 -4.84 7.31 -8.66
CA GLU A 65 -6.20 7.02 -8.23
C GLU A 65 -6.34 5.50 -8.11
N GLY A 66 -7.09 5.04 -7.10
CA GLY A 66 -7.27 3.62 -6.86
C GLY A 66 -7.80 3.31 -5.46
N THR A 67 -7.73 2.05 -5.08
CA THR A 67 -8.11 1.58 -3.74
C THR A 67 -7.10 0.56 -3.22
N LEU A 68 -6.96 0.53 -1.89
CA LEU A 68 -6.28 -0.52 -1.15
C LEU A 68 -7.33 -1.33 -0.40
N GLN A 69 -7.45 -2.62 -0.67
CA GLN A 69 -8.38 -3.48 0.02
C GLN A 69 -7.68 -4.28 1.12
N CYS A 70 -8.24 -4.25 2.34
CA CYS A 70 -7.85 -5.17 3.40
C CYS A 70 -8.22 -6.60 3.00
N PRO A 71 -7.28 -7.56 3.04
CA PRO A 71 -7.55 -8.94 2.61
C PRO A 71 -8.48 -9.68 3.59
N GLU A 72 -8.49 -9.31 4.86
CA GLU A 72 -9.31 -9.95 5.91
C GLU A 72 -10.70 -9.33 6.05
N SER A 73 -10.78 -8.00 6.26
CA SER A 73 -12.07 -7.32 6.49
C SER A 73 -12.77 -6.87 5.21
N GLY A 74 -12.07 -6.88 4.07
CA GLY A 74 -12.59 -6.35 2.81
C GLY A 74 -12.67 -4.82 2.73
N ARG A 75 -12.27 -4.09 3.79
CA ARG A 75 -12.31 -2.62 3.85
C ARG A 75 -11.47 -2.00 2.74
N LEU A 76 -12.03 -0.98 2.08
CA LEU A 76 -11.39 -0.26 0.98
C LEU A 76 -10.85 1.09 1.45
N PHE A 77 -9.56 1.34 1.31
CA PHE A 77 -8.92 2.64 1.56
C PHE A 77 -8.70 3.35 0.22
N PRO A 78 -9.37 4.48 -0.05
CA PRO A 78 -9.23 5.15 -1.33
C PRO A 78 -7.85 5.82 -1.46
N ILE A 79 -7.28 5.77 -2.65
CA ILE A 79 -6.12 6.54 -3.06
C ILE A 79 -6.63 7.68 -3.93
N SER A 80 -6.36 8.91 -3.53
CA SER A 80 -6.70 10.10 -4.32
C SER A 80 -5.51 11.02 -4.42
N ARG A 81 -5.22 11.51 -5.63
CA ARG A 81 -4.04 12.34 -5.94
C ARG A 81 -2.73 11.71 -5.46
N GLY A 82 -2.65 10.39 -5.54
CA GLY A 82 -1.50 9.60 -5.13
C GLY A 82 -1.30 9.49 -3.62
N ILE A 83 -2.29 9.86 -2.82
CA ILE A 83 -2.26 9.78 -1.36
C ILE A 83 -3.30 8.75 -0.89
N PRO A 84 -2.89 7.66 -0.21
CA PRO A 84 -3.81 6.70 0.38
C PRO A 84 -4.47 7.30 1.63
N ASN A 85 -5.79 7.12 1.77
CA ASN A 85 -6.54 7.51 2.95
C ASN A 85 -6.78 6.29 3.87
N MET A 86 -6.01 6.19 4.95
CA MET A 86 -6.07 5.10 5.93
C MET A 86 -6.99 5.40 7.13
N LEU A 87 -7.81 6.46 7.07
CA LEU A 87 -8.72 6.81 8.17
C LEU A 87 -9.81 5.75 8.36
N LEU A 88 -10.02 5.39 9.62
CA LEU A 88 -11.06 4.47 10.08
C LEU A 88 -12.17 5.27 10.75
N SER A 89 -13.40 4.77 10.70
CA SER A 89 -14.47 5.29 11.56
C SER A 89 -14.27 4.84 13.01
N ASP A 90 -14.91 5.51 13.96
CA ASP A 90 -14.82 5.16 15.38
C ASP A 90 -15.27 3.70 15.64
N GLU A 91 -16.22 3.18 14.87
CA GLU A 91 -16.68 1.79 14.95
C GLU A 91 -15.64 0.77 14.45
N GLU A 92 -14.81 1.17 13.48
CA GLU A 92 -13.75 0.35 12.88
C GLU A 92 -12.46 0.36 13.70
N THR A 93 -12.33 1.29 14.65
CA THR A 93 -11.20 1.36 15.58
C THR A 93 -11.41 0.44 16.79
N GLU A 94 -10.32 -0.13 17.30
CA GLU A 94 -10.34 -0.77 18.61
C GLU A 94 -10.44 0.32 19.69
N THR A 95 -11.56 0.36 20.42
CA THR A 95 -11.66 1.06 21.71
C THR A 95 -10.88 0.32 22.78
#